data_AF-A0A8B6GIR5-F1
#
_entry.id   AF-A0A8B6GIR5-F1
#
_cell.length_a   1.000
_cell.length_b   1.000
_cell.length_c   1.000
_cell.angle_alpha   90.00
_cell.angle_beta   90.00
_cell.angle_gamma   90.00
#
_symmetry.space_group_name_H-M   'P 1'
#
loop_
_entity.id
_entity.type
_entity.pdbx_description
1 polymer ?
#
loop_
_entity_poly.entity_id
_entity_poly.type
_entity_poly.pdbx_seq_one_letter_code
_entity_poly.pdbx_strand_id
1 'polypeptide(L)'
;MLPESGGIEIYYPKENSIKSVALYPIHSTKRSYPVKEGAHLAIRTIRRFLEKYGDDIETIIFCCNEESIDAYLKILPLYFPRNETEEKIAVTELPLDIGNEDGEPVIPERQIRIMDKPTLAAMRKSSLEGFEETVDLNKEFATSTIVEVGRHPFAKMEENPDTHKKSHMYGKTTDEQKEKDNKRRYERYLKRAKTEDLTDIAALKCLYRTGTDKFGRPVIVFVGKLFPVNTVDLDKAFLYLIRVLEPIAEKDYVVVYFHTQSTAENHPTMNYLKNAYCVLDE
;
A
#
# COMPACT_ATOMS: atom_id res chain seq x y z
N MET A 1 2.28 2.13 8.98
CA MET A 1 1.61 1.36 7.92
C MET A 1 0.13 1.41 8.24
N LEU A 2 -0.67 2.13 7.46
CA LEU A 2 -2.12 2.03 7.55
C LEU A 2 -2.54 1.02 6.46
N PRO A 3 -3.21 -0.06 6.82
CA PRO A 3 -3.66 -1.05 5.85
C PRO A 3 -4.68 -0.42 4.89
N GLU A 4 -4.60 -0.82 3.63
CA GLU A 4 -5.37 -0.26 2.50
C GLU A 4 -6.85 -0.69 2.50
N SER A 5 -7.30 -1.44 3.50
CA SER A 5 -8.71 -1.69 3.75
C SER A 5 -9.36 -0.42 4.30
N GLY A 6 -10.18 0.24 3.50
CA GLY A 6 -11.11 1.30 3.97
C GLY A 6 -12.22 0.77 4.91
N GLY A 7 -11.98 -0.34 5.60
CA GLY A 7 -12.83 -0.91 6.62
C GLY A 7 -12.34 -0.47 7.99
N ILE A 8 -13.27 -0.34 8.93
CA ILE A 8 -12.92 -0.02 10.32
C ILE A 8 -12.32 -1.29 10.90
N GLU A 9 -11.03 -1.28 11.25
CA GLU A 9 -10.38 -2.42 11.93
C GLU A 9 -10.79 -2.49 13.41
N ILE A 10 -12.10 -2.56 13.67
CA ILE A 10 -12.70 -2.70 15.01
C ILE A 10 -12.36 -4.04 15.68
N TYR A 11 -11.90 -5.04 14.92
CA TYR A 11 -11.57 -6.36 15.46
C TYR A 11 -10.14 -6.45 16.04
N TYR A 12 -9.22 -5.57 15.65
CA TYR A 12 -7.85 -5.57 16.15
C TYR A 12 -7.72 -5.28 17.67
N PRO A 13 -8.51 -4.36 18.25
CA PRO A 13 -8.59 -4.19 19.71
C PRO A 13 -9.00 -5.45 20.47
N LYS A 14 -9.91 -6.26 19.90
CA LYS A 14 -10.36 -7.51 20.51
C LYS A 14 -9.23 -8.54 20.58
N GLU A 15 -8.50 -8.73 19.49
CA GLU A 15 -7.38 -9.68 19.41
C GLU A 15 -6.26 -9.35 20.41
N ASN A 16 -6.13 -8.09 20.79
CA ASN A 16 -5.10 -7.60 21.71
C ASN A 16 -5.62 -7.23 23.12
N SER A 17 -6.87 -7.58 23.45
CA SER A 17 -7.51 -7.28 24.75
C SER A 17 -7.44 -5.79 25.15
N ILE A 18 -7.59 -4.89 24.18
CA ILE A 18 -7.54 -3.44 24.39
C ILE A 18 -8.91 -2.95 24.86
N LYS A 19 -8.95 -2.33 26.04
CA LYS A 19 -10.20 -1.86 26.68
C LYS A 19 -10.71 -0.51 26.17
N SER A 20 -9.82 0.33 25.62
CA SER A 20 -10.15 1.69 25.19
C SER A 20 -9.63 1.95 23.78
N VAL A 21 -10.50 2.43 22.88
CA VAL A 21 -10.17 2.65 21.47
C VAL A 21 -10.54 4.06 21.04
N ALA A 22 -9.60 4.77 20.42
CA ALA A 22 -9.85 6.06 19.80
C ALA A 22 -9.90 5.89 18.27
N LEU A 23 -11.01 6.31 17.66
CA LEU A 23 -11.25 6.19 16.23
C LEU A 23 -11.26 7.57 15.58
N TYR A 24 -10.45 7.73 14.56
CA TYR A 24 -10.45 8.92 13.72
C TYR A 24 -11.50 8.78 12.61
N PRO A 25 -12.19 9.86 12.20
CA PRO A 25 -13.16 9.80 11.12
C PRO A 25 -12.54 9.28 9.82
N ILE A 26 -13.18 8.26 9.24
CA ILE A 26 -12.67 7.52 8.08
C ILE A 26 -12.81 8.35 6.80
N HIS A 27 -13.72 9.34 6.79
CA HIS A 27 -13.86 10.27 5.68
C HIS A 27 -12.63 11.20 5.65
N SER A 28 -11.83 11.08 4.59
CA SER A 28 -10.73 12.01 4.32
C SER A 28 -11.12 12.89 3.14
N THR A 29 -10.86 14.19 3.26
CA THR A 29 -10.97 15.16 2.15
C THR A 29 -10.17 14.70 0.91
N LYS A 30 -9.11 13.91 1.10
CA LYS A 30 -8.31 13.32 0.01
C LYS A 30 -9.03 12.18 -0.74
N ARG A 31 -9.98 11.50 -0.11
CA ARG A 31 -10.72 10.36 -0.68
C ARG A 31 -12.15 10.72 -1.11
N SER A 32 -12.54 12.00 -0.99
CA SER A 32 -13.84 12.54 -1.43
C SER A 32 -15.07 11.75 -0.95
N TYR A 33 -14.99 11.13 0.24
CA TYR A 33 -16.14 10.42 0.81
C TYR A 33 -17.05 11.40 1.57
N PRO A 34 -18.38 11.39 1.36
CA PRO A 34 -19.29 12.30 2.05
C PRO A 34 -19.22 12.14 3.58
N VAL A 35 -19.10 13.27 4.29
CA VAL A 35 -18.95 13.30 5.75
C VAL A 35 -20.16 12.65 6.46
N LYS A 36 -21.38 12.98 6.01
CA LYS A 36 -22.63 12.46 6.59
C LYS A 36 -22.73 10.94 6.45
N GLU A 37 -22.53 10.42 5.23
CA GLU A 37 -22.55 8.98 4.96
C GLU A 37 -21.46 8.24 5.73
N GLY A 38 -20.26 8.84 5.83
CA GLY A 38 -19.13 8.24 6.56
C GLY A 38 -19.39 8.14 8.06
N ALA A 39 -20.09 9.14 8.62
CA ALA A 39 -20.50 9.13 10.01
C ALA A 39 -21.59 8.07 10.28
N HIS A 40 -22.59 7.95 9.41
CA HIS A 40 -23.59 6.86 9.51
C HIS A 40 -22.91 5.49 9.49
N LEU A 41 -22.01 5.27 8.54
CA LEU A 41 -21.28 4.01 8.44
C LEU A 41 -20.47 3.73 9.71
N ALA A 42 -19.65 4.69 10.17
CA ALA A 42 -18.80 4.52 11.34
C ALA A 42 -19.60 4.17 12.60
N ILE A 43 -20.64 4.96 12.89
CA ILE A 43 -21.45 4.79 14.09
C ILE A 43 -22.26 3.48 14.02
N ARG A 44 -22.80 3.13 12.84
CA ARG A 44 -23.54 1.88 12.63
C ARG A 44 -22.66 0.64 12.89
N THR A 45 -21.45 0.61 12.33
CA THR A 45 -20.52 -0.51 12.53
C THR A 45 -20.14 -0.65 14.00
N ILE A 46 -19.88 0.47 14.68
CA ILE A 46 -19.55 0.47 16.12
C ILE A 46 -20.73 0.03 16.97
N ARG A 47 -21.96 0.46 16.63
CA ARG A 47 -23.17 0.03 17.33
C ARG A 47 -23.35 -1.49 17.26
N ARG A 48 -23.22 -2.07 16.06
CA ARG A 48 -23.30 -3.54 15.87
C ARG A 48 -22.17 -4.28 16.57
N PHE A 49 -20.98 -3.72 16.56
CA PHE A 49 -19.84 -4.29 17.25
C PHE A 49 -20.03 -4.30 18.77
N LEU A 50 -20.52 -3.20 19.35
CA LEU A 50 -20.85 -3.12 20.78
C LEU A 50 -22.01 -4.03 21.17
N GLU A 51 -22.98 -4.28 20.28
CA GLU A 51 -24.06 -5.26 20.53
C GLU A 51 -23.53 -6.70 20.66
N LYS A 52 -22.42 -7.04 19.97
CA LYS A 52 -21.82 -8.38 20.00
C LYS A 52 -20.70 -8.52 21.04
N TYR A 53 -19.93 -7.45 21.27
CA TYR A 53 -18.67 -7.47 22.02
C TYR A 53 -18.58 -6.34 23.07
N GLY A 54 -19.72 -5.83 23.55
CA GLY A 54 -19.77 -4.71 24.49
C GLY A 54 -19.10 -4.98 25.84
N ASP A 55 -18.99 -6.24 26.26
CA ASP A 55 -18.36 -6.60 27.54
C ASP A 55 -16.82 -6.50 27.51
N ASP A 56 -16.22 -6.60 26.32
CA ASP A 56 -14.76 -6.60 26.15
C ASP A 56 -14.16 -5.18 26.13
N ILE A 57 -14.99 -4.14 25.91
CA ILE A 57 -14.56 -2.76 25.66
C ILE A 57 -15.25 -1.80 26.61
N GLU A 58 -14.43 -1.00 27.30
CA GLU A 58 -14.89 -0.03 28.30
C GLU A 58 -15.19 1.34 27.69
N THR A 59 -14.40 1.79 26.70
CA THR A 59 -14.56 3.15 26.16
C THR A 59 -14.16 3.25 24.69
N ILE A 60 -15.04 3.83 23.87
CA ILE A 60 -14.76 4.20 22.48
C ILE A 60 -14.85 5.72 22.34
N ILE A 61 -13.79 6.33 21.80
CA ILE A 61 -13.68 7.78 21.61
C ILE A 61 -13.63 8.09 20.12
N PHE A 62 -14.47 9.03 19.66
CA PHE A 62 -14.39 9.56 18.30
C PHE A 62 -13.54 10.84 18.28
N CYS A 63 -12.39 10.79 17.60
CA CYS A 63 -11.48 11.92 17.45
C CYS A 63 -11.84 12.75 16.20
N CYS A 64 -12.92 13.52 16.27
CA CYS A 64 -13.42 14.33 15.16
C CYS A 64 -12.70 15.67 15.00
N ASN A 65 -12.59 16.15 13.76
CA ASN A 65 -12.19 17.53 13.43
C ASN A 65 -13.40 18.48 13.44
N GLU A 66 -13.14 19.79 13.44
CA GLU A 66 -14.17 20.86 13.42
C GLU A 66 -15.20 20.70 12.28
N GLU A 67 -14.79 20.25 11.10
CA GLU A 67 -15.72 20.06 9.96
C GLU A 67 -16.63 18.82 10.11
N SER A 68 -16.20 17.85 10.91
CA SER A 68 -16.86 16.54 11.04
C SER A 68 -17.70 16.40 12.31
N ILE A 69 -17.41 17.21 13.33
CA ILE A 69 -18.02 17.11 14.65
C ILE A 69 -19.53 17.30 14.61
N ASP A 70 -20.01 18.25 13.81
CA ASP A 70 -21.43 18.55 13.66
C ASP A 70 -22.22 17.39 13.08
N ALA A 71 -21.63 16.62 12.16
CA ALA A 71 -22.26 15.44 11.58
C ALA A 71 -22.36 14.32 12.63
N TYR A 72 -21.28 14.05 13.36
CA TYR A 72 -21.28 13.00 14.39
C TYR A 72 -22.24 13.31 15.54
N LEU A 73 -22.30 14.57 15.99
CA LEU A 73 -23.23 14.98 17.06
C LEU A 73 -24.70 14.84 16.67
N LYS A 74 -25.05 15.05 15.39
CA LYS A 74 -26.42 14.86 14.89
C LYS A 74 -26.77 13.38 14.72
N ILE A 75 -25.81 12.56 14.32
CA ILE A 75 -26.04 11.15 13.96
C ILE A 75 -25.95 10.22 15.18
N LEU A 76 -25.12 10.53 16.18
CA LEU A 76 -24.95 9.71 17.39
C LEU A 76 -26.29 9.41 18.10
N PRO A 77 -27.18 10.40 18.35
CA PRO A 77 -28.49 10.14 18.97
C PRO A 77 -29.40 9.22 18.15
N LEU A 78 -29.20 9.12 16.84
CA LEU A 78 -30.00 8.23 15.98
C LEU A 78 -29.66 6.76 16.21
N TYR A 79 -28.38 6.44 16.48
CA TYR A 79 -27.93 5.07 16.73
C TYR A 79 -27.84 4.73 18.23
N PHE A 80 -27.66 5.74 19.09
CA PHE A 80 -27.60 5.63 20.54
C PHE A 80 -28.63 6.58 21.18
N PRO A 81 -29.94 6.26 21.07
CA PRO A 81 -30.99 7.10 21.62
C PRO A 81 -30.89 7.15 23.15
N ARG A 82 -30.94 8.36 23.71
CA ARG A 82 -30.89 8.60 25.17
C ARG A 82 -32.28 8.68 25.78
N ASN A 83 -33.27 9.10 24.99
CA ASN A 83 -34.66 9.33 25.40
C ASN A 83 -35.62 8.73 24.37
N GLU A 84 -36.85 8.40 24.79
CA GLU A 84 -37.91 7.88 23.90
C GLU A 84 -38.26 8.81 22.73
N THR A 85 -38.03 10.12 22.88
CA THR A 85 -38.21 11.09 21.79
C THR A 85 -37.16 10.92 20.70
N GLU A 86 -35.90 10.67 21.06
CA GLU A 86 -34.81 10.40 20.12
C GLU A 86 -35.03 9.05 19.42
N GLU A 87 -35.54 8.05 20.13
CA GLU A 87 -35.89 6.74 19.57
C GLU A 87 -36.95 6.85 18.47
N LYS A 88 -38.00 7.65 18.67
CA LYS A 88 -39.02 7.88 17.63
C LYS A 88 -38.45 8.56 16.39
N ILE A 89 -37.53 9.50 16.58
CA ILE A 89 -36.86 10.22 15.48
C ILE A 89 -35.90 9.27 14.74
N ALA A 90 -35.17 8.42 15.46
CA ALA A 90 -34.26 7.43 14.89
C ALA A 90 -34.98 6.51 13.91
N VAL A 91 -36.15 5.99 14.28
CA VAL A 91 -36.96 5.13 13.39
C VAL A 91 -37.31 5.82 12.07
N THR A 92 -37.51 7.15 12.08
CA THR A 92 -37.86 7.91 10.88
C THR A 92 -36.67 8.37 10.04
N GLU A 93 -35.54 8.68 10.66
CA GLU A 93 -34.37 9.33 10.03
C GLU A 93 -33.22 8.36 9.72
N LEU A 94 -33.28 7.11 10.19
CA LEU A 94 -32.24 6.12 9.90
C LEU A 94 -32.27 5.72 8.41
N PRO A 95 -31.10 5.66 7.75
CA PRO A 95 -31.01 5.24 6.36
C PRO A 95 -31.49 3.79 6.17
N LEU A 96 -32.19 3.55 5.05
CA LEU A 96 -32.76 2.24 4.68
C LEU A 96 -31.71 1.14 4.45
N ASP A 97 -30.49 1.53 4.09
CA ASP A 97 -29.38 0.59 3.95
C ASP A 97 -28.80 0.27 5.33
N ILE A 98 -29.07 -0.92 5.84
CA ILE A 98 -28.65 -1.39 7.16
C ILE A 98 -27.30 -2.14 7.10
N GLY A 99 -26.74 -2.35 5.90
CA GLY A 99 -25.49 -3.11 5.76
C GLY A 99 -25.66 -4.60 6.09
N ASN A 100 -24.54 -5.31 6.25
CA ASN A 100 -24.50 -6.72 6.68
C ASN A 100 -24.72 -6.86 8.20
N GLU A 101 -24.74 -8.11 8.72
CA GLU A 101 -24.89 -8.43 10.16
C GLU A 101 -23.86 -7.75 11.08
N ASP A 102 -22.76 -7.24 10.52
CA ASP A 102 -21.69 -6.51 11.21
C ASP A 102 -21.71 -4.98 10.93
N GLY A 103 -22.74 -4.48 10.24
CA GLY A 103 -22.90 -3.04 9.93
C GLY A 103 -22.00 -2.52 8.81
N GLU A 104 -21.28 -3.39 8.11
CA GLU A 104 -20.47 -3.07 6.93
C GLU A 104 -21.34 -2.78 5.69
N PRO A 105 -20.89 -1.91 4.75
CA PRO A 105 -21.65 -1.59 3.56
C PRO A 105 -21.62 -2.76 2.57
N VAL A 106 -22.78 -3.26 2.19
CA VAL A 106 -22.91 -4.33 1.19
C VAL A 106 -22.77 -3.70 -0.19
N ILE A 107 -21.62 -3.87 -0.83
CA ILE A 107 -21.43 -3.44 -2.22
C ILE A 107 -21.64 -4.66 -3.12
N PRO A 108 -22.85 -4.90 -3.67
CA PRO A 108 -23.15 -6.09 -4.46
C PRO A 108 -22.28 -6.19 -5.71
N GLU A 109 -21.77 -5.07 -6.22
CA GLU A 109 -20.85 -5.01 -7.36
C GLU A 109 -19.48 -5.64 -7.05
N ARG A 110 -19.11 -5.76 -5.77
CA ARG A 110 -17.87 -6.45 -5.32
C ARG A 110 -18.09 -7.92 -4.99
N GLN A 111 -19.34 -8.39 -5.04
CA GLN A 111 -19.65 -9.79 -4.80
C GLN A 111 -19.33 -10.60 -6.06
N ILE A 112 -18.41 -11.56 -5.93
CA ILE A 112 -18.07 -12.47 -7.02
C ILE A 112 -19.31 -13.31 -7.31
N ARG A 113 -19.96 -13.07 -8.45
CA ARG A 113 -21.00 -13.97 -8.97
C ARG A 113 -20.30 -15.22 -9.48
N ILE A 114 -20.22 -16.24 -8.66
CA ILE A 114 -19.87 -17.58 -9.13
C ILE A 114 -21.10 -18.07 -9.92
N MET A 115 -21.14 -17.77 -11.22
CA MET A 115 -21.96 -18.55 -12.12
C MET A 115 -21.23 -19.88 -12.33
N ASP A 116 -21.87 -20.98 -11.99
CA ASP A 116 -21.41 -22.30 -12.43
C ASP A 116 -21.20 -22.24 -13.96
N LYS A 117 -20.09 -22.81 -14.43
CA LYS A 117 -19.63 -22.77 -15.83
C LYS A 117 -20.82 -22.78 -16.80
N PRO A 118 -20.96 -21.77 -17.68
CA PRO A 118 -22.13 -21.66 -18.57
C PRO A 118 -22.30 -22.87 -19.51
N THR A 119 -21.26 -23.67 -19.68
CA THR A 119 -21.29 -24.94 -20.42
C THR A 119 -22.15 -26.02 -19.74
N LEU A 120 -22.22 -26.04 -18.40
CA LEU A 120 -22.92 -27.07 -17.64
C LEU A 120 -24.44 -26.83 -17.63
N ALA A 121 -24.87 -25.57 -17.66
CA ALA A 121 -26.27 -25.19 -17.78
C ALA A 121 -26.86 -25.46 -19.18
N ALA A 122 -26.05 -25.35 -20.24
CA ALA A 122 -26.46 -25.68 -21.60
C ALA A 122 -26.63 -27.20 -21.81
N MET A 123 -25.75 -28.02 -21.22
CA MET A 123 -25.84 -29.49 -21.31
C MET A 123 -27.00 -30.09 -20.49
N ARG A 124 -27.45 -29.43 -19.41
CA ARG A 124 -28.61 -29.91 -18.62
C ARG A 124 -29.96 -29.77 -19.33
N LYS A 125 -30.07 -28.98 -20.42
CA LYS A 125 -31.32 -28.82 -21.18
C LYS A 125 -31.54 -29.91 -22.24
N SER A 126 -30.51 -30.64 -22.63
CA SER A 126 -30.66 -31.83 -23.46
C SER A 126 -30.81 -33.05 -22.56
N SER A 127 -32.05 -33.38 -22.22
CA SER A 127 -32.42 -34.63 -21.58
C SER A 127 -31.87 -35.80 -22.40
N LEU A 128 -30.86 -36.50 -21.90
CA LEU A 128 -30.59 -37.90 -22.27
C LEU A 128 -29.80 -38.57 -21.14
N GLU A 129 -30.36 -39.68 -20.66
CA GLU A 129 -29.73 -40.56 -19.67
C GLU A 129 -28.49 -41.25 -20.26
N GLY A 130 -27.43 -41.31 -19.45
CA GLY A 130 -26.33 -42.25 -19.62
C GLY A 130 -25.20 -41.81 -20.56
N PHE A 131 -24.11 -41.28 -19.99
CA PHE A 131 -22.75 -41.61 -20.45
C PHE A 131 -21.68 -41.18 -19.43
N GLU A 132 -21.09 -42.17 -18.74
CA GLU A 132 -19.76 -42.04 -18.15
C GLU A 132 -18.73 -42.24 -19.27
N GLU A 133 -18.33 -41.17 -19.96
CA GLU A 133 -17.06 -41.18 -20.69
C GLU A 133 -16.53 -39.75 -20.80
N THR A 134 -15.31 -39.52 -20.29
CA THR A 134 -14.63 -38.23 -20.40
C THR A 134 -14.28 -37.97 -21.86
N VAL A 135 -15.02 -37.08 -22.52
CA VAL A 135 -14.75 -36.71 -23.91
C VAL A 135 -13.50 -35.82 -23.95
N ASP A 136 -12.41 -36.34 -24.51
CA ASP A 136 -11.14 -35.63 -24.68
C ASP A 136 -11.21 -34.70 -25.91
N LEU A 137 -11.63 -33.46 -25.66
CA LEU A 137 -11.84 -32.39 -26.66
C LEU A 137 -10.59 -32.06 -27.49
N ASN A 138 -9.41 -32.54 -27.10
CA ASN A 138 -8.16 -32.33 -27.85
C ASN A 138 -8.10 -33.12 -29.16
N LYS A 139 -8.85 -34.21 -29.32
CA LYS A 139 -8.84 -35.00 -30.56
C LYS A 139 -9.58 -34.33 -31.73
N GLU A 140 -10.60 -33.53 -31.46
CA GLU A 140 -11.37 -32.84 -32.52
C GLU A 140 -10.70 -31.54 -32.98
N PHE A 141 -9.92 -30.87 -32.10
CA PHE A 141 -9.18 -29.65 -32.46
C PHE A 141 -7.98 -29.90 -33.39
N ALA A 142 -7.48 -31.15 -33.46
CA ALA A 142 -6.36 -31.50 -34.34
C ALA A 142 -6.74 -31.55 -35.84
N THR A 143 -8.04 -31.61 -36.16
CA THR A 143 -8.52 -31.77 -37.54
C THR A 143 -8.92 -30.47 -38.24
N SER A 144 -9.06 -29.36 -37.51
CA SER A 144 -9.40 -28.07 -38.10
C SER A 144 -8.14 -27.24 -38.34
N THR A 145 -7.74 -27.16 -39.60
CA THR A 145 -6.80 -26.18 -40.14
C THR A 145 -7.15 -24.76 -39.70
N ILE A 146 -6.45 -24.20 -38.69
CA ILE A 146 -6.27 -22.74 -38.49
C ILE A 146 -5.12 -22.47 -37.49
N VAL A 147 -4.07 -21.85 -38.04
CA VAL A 147 -3.11 -20.87 -37.49
C VAL A 147 -2.45 -21.16 -36.13
N GLU A 148 -1.14 -21.38 -36.18
CA GLU A 148 -0.13 -21.34 -35.10
C GLU A 148 -0.50 -20.57 -33.80
N VAL A 149 -1.30 -21.17 -32.92
CA VAL A 149 -1.51 -20.69 -31.55
C VAL A 149 -0.33 -21.17 -30.69
N GLY A 150 0.85 -20.56 -30.90
CA GLY A 150 2.05 -20.90 -30.13
C GLY A 150 3.10 -19.79 -30.06
N ARG A 151 2.94 -18.72 -30.86
CA ARG A 151 3.89 -17.59 -30.91
C ARG A 151 3.36 -16.30 -30.28
N HIS A 152 2.09 -16.25 -29.88
CA HIS A 152 1.55 -15.07 -29.22
C HIS A 152 2.11 -14.98 -27.78
N PRO A 153 2.44 -13.78 -27.26
CA PRO A 153 2.86 -13.60 -25.86
C PRO A 153 1.88 -14.20 -24.85
N PHE A 154 0.60 -14.30 -25.24
CA PHE A 154 -0.49 -14.88 -24.47
C PHE A 154 -0.48 -16.43 -24.42
N ALA A 155 0.24 -17.09 -25.33
CA ALA A 155 0.32 -18.56 -25.46
C ALA A 155 1.60 -19.14 -24.81
N LYS A 156 2.49 -18.29 -24.29
CA LYS A 156 3.55 -18.75 -23.39
C LYS A 156 2.91 -19.10 -22.05
N MET A 157 3.17 -20.31 -21.59
CA MET A 157 2.78 -20.80 -20.27
C MET A 157 3.51 -19.97 -19.21
N GLU A 158 2.92 -18.83 -18.84
CA GLU A 158 3.32 -18.10 -17.63
C GLU A 158 2.83 -18.84 -16.40
N GLU A 159 3.60 -18.73 -15.33
CA GLU A 159 3.29 -19.35 -14.05
C GLU A 159 1.90 -18.89 -13.59
N ASN A 160 1.09 -19.84 -13.13
CA ASN A 160 -0.34 -19.67 -12.87
C ASN A 160 -0.59 -18.39 -12.05
N PRO A 161 -1.36 -17.39 -12.50
CA PRO A 161 -1.50 -16.10 -11.80
C PRO A 161 -2.00 -16.21 -10.34
N ASP A 162 -2.54 -17.37 -9.97
CA ASP A 162 -2.93 -17.70 -8.60
C ASP A 162 -1.76 -18.11 -7.68
N THR A 163 -0.59 -18.53 -8.19
CA THR A 163 0.62 -18.70 -7.37
C THR A 163 1.14 -17.34 -6.89
N HIS A 164 1.13 -16.33 -7.77
CA HIS A 164 1.44 -14.93 -7.43
C HIS A 164 0.44 -14.33 -6.42
N LYS A 165 -0.85 -14.69 -6.49
CA LYS A 165 -1.85 -14.27 -5.50
C LYS A 165 -1.72 -14.99 -4.16
N LYS A 166 -1.40 -16.30 -4.17
CA LYS A 166 -1.14 -17.06 -2.93
C LYS A 166 0.12 -16.57 -2.22
N SER A 167 1.17 -16.17 -2.94
CA SER A 167 2.36 -15.54 -2.33
C SER A 167 2.07 -14.14 -1.76
N HIS A 168 1.13 -13.40 -2.35
CA HIS A 168 0.69 -12.10 -1.80
C HIS A 168 -0.17 -12.24 -0.53
N MET A 169 -0.91 -13.34 -0.40
CA MET A 169 -1.82 -13.56 0.73
C MET A 169 -1.16 -14.17 1.98
N TYR A 170 -0.13 -14.99 1.82
CA TYR A 170 0.65 -15.50 2.96
C TYR A 170 1.89 -14.60 3.14
N GLY A 171 1.79 -13.61 4.02
CA GLY A 171 2.81 -12.60 4.34
C GLY A 171 4.11 -13.15 4.95
N LYS A 172 4.78 -14.08 4.26
CA LYS A 172 6.08 -14.66 4.62
C LYS A 172 7.20 -14.38 3.62
N THR A 173 7.02 -13.49 2.65
CA THR A 173 8.08 -13.13 1.69
C THR A 173 8.31 -11.62 1.53
N THR A 174 7.72 -10.78 2.38
CA THR A 174 7.76 -9.33 2.15
C THR A 174 9.14 -8.71 2.29
N ASP A 175 10.03 -9.25 3.12
CA ASP A 175 11.34 -8.60 3.35
C ASP A 175 12.40 -9.10 2.36
N GLU A 176 12.46 -10.40 2.08
CA GLU A 176 13.34 -10.93 1.02
C GLU A 176 12.96 -10.43 -0.37
N GLN A 177 11.67 -10.21 -0.66
CA GLN A 177 11.23 -9.63 -1.91
C GLN A 177 11.55 -8.13 -1.98
N LYS A 178 11.37 -7.39 -0.87
CA LYS A 178 11.80 -5.99 -0.79
C LYS A 178 13.30 -5.86 -0.99
N GLU A 179 14.11 -6.70 -0.36
CA GLU A 179 15.58 -6.69 -0.50
C GLU A 179 16.00 -6.99 -1.95
N LYS A 180 15.37 -7.99 -2.59
CA LYS A 180 15.59 -8.29 -4.02
C LYS A 180 15.18 -7.13 -4.93
N ASP A 181 14.06 -6.49 -4.66
CA ASP A 181 13.59 -5.33 -5.43
C ASP A 181 14.47 -4.09 -5.19
N ASN A 182 14.96 -3.90 -3.97
CA ASN A 182 15.86 -2.81 -3.61
C ASN A 182 17.23 -3.00 -4.28
N LYS A 183 17.76 -4.23 -4.25
CA LYS A 183 18.98 -4.60 -4.97
C LYS A 183 18.86 -4.35 -6.48
N ARG A 184 17.74 -4.74 -7.10
CA ARG A 184 17.47 -4.45 -8.53
C ARG A 184 17.42 -2.95 -8.81
N ARG A 185 16.84 -2.16 -7.91
CA ARG A 185 16.82 -0.69 -8.04
C ARG A 185 18.21 -0.10 -7.91
N TYR A 186 18.98 -0.52 -6.90
CA TYR A 186 20.36 -0.09 -6.69
C TYR A 186 21.23 -0.41 -7.90
N GLU A 187 21.17 -1.64 -8.43
CA GLU A 187 21.88 -2.03 -9.65
C GLU A 187 21.51 -1.17 -10.87
N ARG A 188 20.24 -0.77 -10.99
CA ARG A 188 19.78 0.13 -12.05
C ARG A 188 20.39 1.53 -11.88
N TYR A 189 20.45 2.06 -10.66
CA TYR A 189 21.11 3.33 -10.39
C TYR A 189 22.62 3.28 -10.64
N LEU A 190 23.27 2.18 -10.28
CA LEU A 190 24.70 1.97 -10.51
C LEU A 190 25.04 1.93 -12.01
N LYS A 191 24.22 1.25 -12.83
CA LYS A 191 24.35 1.29 -14.30
C LYS A 191 24.22 2.71 -14.84
N ARG A 192 23.21 3.45 -14.38
CA ARG A 192 22.99 4.85 -14.79
C ARG A 192 24.16 5.76 -14.40
N ALA A 193 24.70 5.58 -13.19
CA ALA A 193 25.83 6.35 -12.69
C ALA A 193 27.11 6.14 -13.51
N LYS A 194 27.25 5.00 -14.20
CA LYS A 194 28.38 4.71 -15.11
C LYS A 194 28.18 5.28 -16.52
N THR A 195 26.94 5.44 -16.96
CA THR A 195 26.61 5.89 -18.32
C THR A 195 26.40 7.38 -18.43
N GLU A 196 25.97 8.05 -17.35
CA GLU A 196 25.67 9.48 -17.36
C GLU A 196 26.93 10.33 -17.10
N ASP A 197 27.03 11.48 -17.78
CA ASP A 197 28.11 12.44 -17.58
C ASP A 197 27.88 13.25 -16.29
N LEU A 198 28.76 13.05 -15.31
CA LEU A 198 28.67 13.63 -13.96
C LEU A 198 29.76 14.68 -13.69
N THR A 199 30.38 15.21 -14.74
CA THR A 199 31.49 16.20 -14.66
C THR A 199 31.07 17.48 -13.93
N ASP A 200 29.84 17.93 -14.16
CA ASP A 200 29.33 19.19 -13.64
C ASP A 200 29.20 19.15 -12.12
N ILE A 201 28.82 17.99 -11.57
CA ILE A 201 28.69 17.77 -10.13
C ILE A 201 30.05 17.45 -9.50
N ALA A 202 30.91 16.75 -10.22
CA ALA A 202 32.29 16.55 -9.78
C ALA A 202 33.05 17.88 -9.65
N ALA A 203 32.75 18.87 -10.51
CA ALA A 203 33.34 20.20 -10.46
C ALA A 203 32.93 20.98 -9.20
N LEU A 204 31.74 20.72 -8.65
CA LEU A 204 31.27 21.34 -7.40
C LEU A 204 32.09 20.90 -6.19
N LYS A 205 32.79 19.76 -6.26
CA LYS A 205 33.57 19.19 -5.15
C LYS A 205 32.75 19.05 -3.86
N CYS A 206 31.44 18.82 -3.99
CA CYS A 206 30.54 18.66 -2.86
C CYS A 206 30.79 17.35 -2.11
N LEU A 207 31.20 16.30 -2.83
CA LEU A 207 31.51 14.98 -2.29
C LEU A 207 32.86 14.52 -2.85
N TYR A 208 33.79 14.13 -1.97
CA TYR A 208 35.05 13.54 -2.40
C TYR A 208 35.59 12.59 -1.35
N ARG A 209 36.37 11.61 -1.80
CA ARG A 209 37.12 10.72 -0.92
C ARG A 209 38.40 11.40 -0.47
N THR A 210 38.66 11.41 0.83
CA THR A 210 39.88 11.94 1.43
C THR A 210 40.56 10.87 2.27
N GLY A 211 41.85 10.62 2.03
CA GLY A 211 42.70 9.78 2.87
C GLY A 211 42.10 8.47 3.40
N THR A 212 42.69 8.00 4.51
CA THR A 212 42.21 6.89 5.32
C THR A 212 42.35 7.27 6.78
N ASP A 213 41.41 6.85 7.62
CA ASP A 213 41.54 6.98 9.07
C ASP A 213 42.67 6.08 9.62
N LYS A 214 42.98 6.22 10.91
CA LYS A 214 43.97 5.42 11.65
C LYS A 214 43.74 3.92 11.53
N PHE A 215 42.49 3.49 11.33
CA PHE A 215 42.10 2.10 11.14
C PHE A 215 42.07 1.64 9.67
N GLY A 216 42.58 2.45 8.73
CA GLY A 216 42.61 2.11 7.30
C GLY A 216 41.27 2.27 6.57
N ARG A 217 40.24 2.80 7.25
CA ARG A 217 38.92 3.06 6.68
C ARG A 217 38.94 4.29 5.77
N PRO A 218 38.44 4.23 4.54
CA PRO A 218 38.36 5.40 3.67
C PRO A 218 37.44 6.46 4.28
N VAL A 219 37.87 7.72 4.25
CA VAL A 219 37.05 8.85 4.71
C VAL A 219 36.44 9.56 3.50
N ILE A 220 35.16 9.87 3.60
CA ILE A 220 34.41 10.61 2.60
C ILE A 220 34.01 11.94 3.21
N VAL A 221 34.26 13.02 2.50
CA VAL A 221 33.89 14.36 2.94
C VAL A 221 32.72 14.85 2.11
N PHE A 222 31.68 15.30 2.80
CA PHE A 222 30.55 16.03 2.22
C PHE A 222 30.58 17.49 2.67
N VAL A 223 30.56 18.43 1.73
CA VAL A 223 30.57 19.87 2.00
C VAL A 223 29.21 20.47 1.65
N GLY A 224 28.41 20.81 2.67
CA GLY A 224 27.05 21.33 2.49
C GLY A 224 26.97 22.68 1.75
N LYS A 225 27.99 23.54 1.89
CA LYS A 225 28.06 24.83 1.20
C LYS A 225 28.08 24.70 -0.33
N LEU A 226 28.68 23.63 -0.85
CA LEU A 226 28.93 23.43 -2.28
C LEU A 226 27.78 22.67 -2.96
N PHE A 227 26.65 22.49 -2.27
CA PHE A 227 25.47 21.82 -2.79
C PHE A 227 24.30 22.80 -2.99
N PRO A 228 24.28 23.56 -4.11
CA PRO A 228 23.14 24.40 -4.43
C PRO A 228 21.98 23.54 -4.94
N VAL A 229 20.99 23.29 -4.07
CA VAL A 229 19.82 22.43 -4.37
C VAL A 229 18.97 22.98 -5.52
N ASN A 230 18.96 24.31 -5.68
CA ASN A 230 18.11 24.99 -6.68
C ASN A 230 18.66 24.94 -8.11
N THR A 231 19.97 24.73 -8.29
CA THR A 231 20.61 24.74 -9.62
C THR A 231 21.13 23.37 -10.05
N VAL A 232 21.27 22.44 -9.09
CA VAL A 232 21.79 21.10 -9.35
C VAL A 232 20.65 20.12 -9.48
N ASP A 233 20.73 19.30 -10.52
CA ASP A 233 19.86 18.16 -10.68
C ASP A 233 20.13 17.13 -9.56
N LEU A 234 19.15 16.98 -8.67
CA LEU A 234 19.21 16.09 -7.52
C LEU A 234 19.42 14.63 -7.94
N ASP A 235 18.88 14.21 -9.09
CA ASP A 235 19.03 12.84 -9.57
C ASP A 235 20.48 12.57 -9.98
N LYS A 236 21.10 13.51 -10.69
CA LYS A 236 22.52 13.40 -11.05
C LYS A 236 23.42 13.48 -9.81
N ALA A 237 23.06 14.28 -8.81
CA ALA A 237 23.80 14.33 -7.54
C ALA A 237 23.76 13.00 -6.80
N PHE A 238 22.60 12.34 -6.79
CA PHE A 238 22.44 11.00 -6.23
C PHE A 238 23.29 9.96 -6.98
N LEU A 239 23.30 10.02 -8.32
CA LEU A 239 24.13 9.13 -9.14
C LEU A 239 25.64 9.35 -8.89
N TYR A 240 26.07 10.60 -8.72
CA TYR A 240 27.45 10.90 -8.34
C TYR A 240 27.81 10.34 -6.97
N LEU A 241 26.91 10.43 -6.00
CA LEU A 241 27.09 9.85 -4.67
C LEU A 241 27.26 8.32 -4.74
N ILE A 242 26.39 7.63 -5.49
CA ILE A 242 26.51 6.16 -5.69
C ILE A 242 27.85 5.82 -6.35
N ARG A 243 28.30 6.59 -7.34
CA ARG A 243 29.58 6.34 -8.03
C ARG A 243 30.79 6.49 -7.12
N VAL A 244 30.74 7.41 -6.15
CA VAL A 244 31.83 7.61 -5.17
C VAL A 244 31.78 6.53 -4.08
N LEU A 245 30.59 6.08 -3.70
CA LEU A 245 30.39 5.03 -2.70
C LEU A 245 30.65 3.61 -3.21
N GLU A 246 30.41 3.30 -4.49
CA GLU A 246 30.54 1.95 -5.07
C GLU A 246 31.84 1.21 -4.64
N PRO A 247 33.06 1.75 -4.81
CA PRO A 247 34.29 1.03 -4.48
C PRO A 247 34.56 0.88 -2.98
N ILE A 248 33.78 1.55 -2.12
CA ILE A 248 33.98 1.60 -0.67
C ILE A 248 32.77 1.11 0.12
N ALA A 249 31.63 0.88 -0.52
CA ALA A 249 30.40 0.38 0.10
C ALA A 249 30.59 -1.03 0.71
N GLU A 250 31.46 -1.85 0.12
CA GLU A 250 31.80 -3.19 0.66
C GLU A 250 32.67 -3.15 1.92
N LYS A 251 33.21 -1.99 2.31
CA LYS A 251 34.15 -1.84 3.44
C LYS A 251 33.62 -0.84 4.44
N ASP A 252 34.08 -0.93 5.68
CA ASP A 252 33.81 0.11 6.67
C ASP A 252 34.36 1.46 6.20
N TYR A 253 33.50 2.46 6.02
CA TYR A 253 33.87 3.81 5.64
C TYR A 253 33.41 4.84 6.68
N VAL A 254 34.03 6.01 6.68
CA VAL A 254 33.66 7.12 7.57
C VAL A 254 33.20 8.30 6.72
N VAL A 255 32.03 8.85 7.03
CA VAL A 255 31.51 10.05 6.37
C VAL A 255 31.65 11.25 7.30
N VAL A 256 32.30 12.30 6.82
CA VAL A 256 32.44 13.58 7.51
C VAL A 256 31.60 14.61 6.78
N TYR A 257 30.57 15.13 7.47
CA TYR A 257 29.69 16.16 6.94
C TYR A 257 30.10 17.55 7.48
N PHE A 258 30.48 18.45 6.59
CA PHE A 258 30.74 19.85 6.92
C PHE A 258 29.51 20.71 6.67
N HIS A 259 28.93 21.22 7.76
CA HIS A 259 27.78 22.11 7.72
C HIS A 259 28.14 23.61 7.58
N THR A 260 29.42 23.95 7.54
CA THR A 260 29.91 25.34 7.55
C THR A 260 29.27 26.19 6.44
N GLN A 261 28.60 27.30 6.83
CA GLN A 261 27.94 28.24 5.92
C GLN A 261 26.85 27.61 5.02
N SER A 262 26.21 26.52 5.45
CA SER A 262 25.05 25.96 4.74
C SER A 262 23.80 26.74 5.12
N THR A 263 23.04 27.23 4.14
CA THR A 263 21.73 27.87 4.33
C THR A 263 20.60 26.89 3.99
N ALA A 264 19.35 27.25 4.31
CA ALA A 264 18.18 26.41 3.99
C ALA A 264 18.02 26.10 2.48
N GLU A 265 18.65 26.90 1.61
CA GLU A 265 18.67 26.70 0.16
C GLU A 265 19.60 25.56 -0.29
N ASN A 266 20.47 25.07 0.60
CA ASN A 266 21.38 23.96 0.34
C ASN A 266 20.86 22.63 0.92
N HIS A 267 19.67 22.64 1.53
CA HIS A 267 19.09 21.45 2.14
C HIS A 267 18.17 20.73 1.14
N PRO A 268 18.48 19.49 0.75
CA PRO A 268 17.58 18.72 -0.09
C PRO A 268 16.27 18.43 0.65
N THR A 269 15.19 18.30 -0.10
CA THR A 269 13.86 18.00 0.45
C THR A 269 13.88 16.69 1.24
N MET A 270 13.14 16.61 2.36
CA MET A 270 13.09 15.40 3.20
C MET A 270 12.69 14.13 2.44
N ASN A 271 11.88 14.25 1.39
CA ASN A 271 11.52 13.13 0.53
C ASN A 271 12.71 12.56 -0.25
N TYR A 272 13.61 13.43 -0.72
CA TYR A 272 14.83 13.01 -1.39
C TYR A 272 15.76 12.27 -0.43
N LEU A 273 15.93 12.77 0.80
CA LEU A 273 16.74 12.10 1.82
C LEU A 273 16.17 10.72 2.20
N LYS A 274 14.85 10.60 2.35
CA LYS A 274 14.19 9.32 2.59
C LYS A 274 14.40 8.35 1.44
N ASN A 275 14.27 8.82 0.20
CA ASN A 275 14.48 7.97 -0.97
C ASN A 275 15.95 7.53 -1.08
N ALA A 276 16.90 8.43 -0.86
CA ALA A 276 18.32 8.11 -0.85
C ALA A 276 18.66 7.09 0.23
N TYR A 277 18.13 7.28 1.44
CA TYR A 277 18.30 6.32 2.54
C TYR A 277 17.72 4.96 2.18
N CYS A 278 16.46 4.89 1.71
CA CYS A 278 15.85 3.61 1.33
C CYS A 278 16.61 2.87 0.21
N VAL A 279 17.34 3.57 -0.65
CA VAL A 279 18.11 2.94 -1.73
C VAL A 279 19.52 2.52 -1.27
N LEU A 280 20.07 3.19 -0.25
CA LEU A 280 21.41 2.93 0.29
C LEU A 280 21.41 1.97 1.50
N ASP A 281 20.30 1.89 2.23
CA ASP A 281 20.10 0.91 3.30
C ASP A 281 19.80 -0.44 2.63
N GLU A 282 20.79 -1.33 2.68
CA GLU A 282 20.68 -2.75 2.29
C GLU A 282 19.86 -3.54 3.33
#